data_AF-A0A674J2M2-F1
#
_entry.id   AF-A0A674J2M2-F1
#
_cell.length_a   1.000
_cell.length_b   1.000
_cell.length_c   1.000
_cell.angle_alpha   90.00
_cell.angle_beta   90.00
_cell.angle_gamma   90.00
#
_symmetry.space_group_name_H-M   'P 1'
#
loop_
_entity.id
_entity.type
_entity.pdbx_description
1 polymer ?
#
loop_
_entity_poly.entity_id
_entity_poly.type
_entity_poly.pdbx_seq_one_letter_code
_entity_poly.pdbx_strand_id
1 'polypeptide(L)'
;MPRDAKQRASRILQELNSSSYVTTAVPQRVARYLERRDGGIRCDPRNIVTCGARSSLCSLFLLQDFLSLVVNEQDPRRAGVLLPVPGHPLFADAVALAGAVGVQYHLDEEGDWALDVGEIRRVLSQARGHCTPKRQKGFSAGGVGWNNRDGSGQARLAGWLHT
;
A
#
# COMPACT_ATOMS: atom_id res chain seq x y z
N MET A 1 -9.43 31.66 -7.34
CA MET A 1 -9.70 30.25 -7.70
C MET A 1 -9.66 30.08 -9.21
N PRO A 2 -8.89 29.11 -9.72
CA PRO A 2 -8.84 28.76 -11.15
C PRO A 2 -10.21 28.38 -11.75
N ARG A 3 -10.44 28.66 -13.04
CA ARG A 3 -11.72 28.40 -13.73
C ARG A 3 -12.06 26.92 -13.83
N ASP A 4 -11.05 26.09 -14.08
CA ASP A 4 -11.15 24.64 -14.16
C ASP A 4 -11.59 24.03 -12.82
N ALA A 5 -11.08 24.54 -11.69
CA ALA A 5 -11.48 24.10 -10.35
C ALA A 5 -12.97 24.36 -10.10
N LYS A 6 -13.49 25.54 -10.48
CA LYS A 6 -14.92 25.87 -10.36
C LYS A 6 -15.78 24.97 -11.24
N GLN A 7 -15.38 24.75 -12.48
CA GLN A 7 -16.11 23.89 -13.42
C GLN A 7 -16.16 22.43 -12.94
N ARG A 8 -15.04 21.91 -12.41
CA ARG A 8 -14.97 20.57 -11.80
C ARG A 8 -15.88 20.47 -10.57
N ALA A 9 -15.88 21.48 -9.71
CA ALA A 9 -16.74 21.53 -8.54
C ALA A 9 -18.24 21.51 -8.92
N SER A 10 -18.65 22.34 -9.88
CA SER A 10 -20.04 22.35 -10.38
C SER A 10 -20.46 20.99 -10.95
N ARG A 11 -19.58 20.32 -11.70
CA ARG A 11 -19.85 18.97 -12.23
C ARG A 11 -20.00 17.93 -11.11
N ILE A 12 -19.12 17.97 -10.10
CA ILE A 12 -19.24 17.09 -8.93
C ILE A 12 -20.56 17.34 -8.20
N LEU A 13 -20.94 18.60 -7.99
CA LEU A 13 -22.20 18.94 -7.32
C LEU A 13 -23.43 18.44 -8.07
N GLN A 14 -23.41 18.47 -9.41
CA GLN A 14 -24.45 17.88 -10.25
C GLN A 14 -24.47 16.34 -10.18
N GLU A 15 -23.30 15.70 -10.08
CA GLU A 15 -23.21 14.23 -9.93
C GLU A 15 -23.70 13.77 -8.53
N LEU A 16 -23.64 14.65 -7.52
CA LEU A 16 -24.12 14.39 -6.16
C LEU A 16 -25.63 14.64 -5.98
N ASN A 17 -26.41 14.73 -7.08
CA ASN A 17 -27.85 14.95 -7.03
C ASN A 17 -28.54 13.93 -6.10
N SER A 18 -29.35 14.45 -5.18
CA SER A 18 -30.23 13.76 -4.21
C SER A 18 -29.55 13.01 -3.04
N SER A 19 -29.39 13.72 -1.92
CA SER A 19 -29.56 13.34 -0.49
C SER A 19 -29.17 11.94 0.02
N SER A 20 -28.45 11.14 -0.74
CA SER A 20 -28.08 9.78 -0.35
C SER A 20 -26.61 9.77 0.07
N TYR A 21 -26.40 9.46 1.34
CA TYR A 21 -25.12 9.45 2.07
C TYR A 21 -24.06 8.48 1.50
N VAL A 22 -24.32 7.86 0.34
CA VAL A 22 -23.48 6.82 -0.28
C VAL A 22 -23.39 7.08 -1.78
N THR A 23 -22.55 8.02 -2.18
CA THR A 23 -22.36 8.33 -3.60
C THR A 23 -21.27 7.43 -4.20
N THR A 24 -21.67 6.50 -5.06
CA THR A 24 -20.74 5.63 -5.80
C THR A 24 -19.89 6.39 -6.82
N ALA A 25 -20.27 7.63 -7.13
CA ALA A 25 -19.60 8.50 -8.10
C ALA A 25 -18.14 8.81 -7.71
N VAL A 26 -17.85 9.02 -6.42
CA VAL A 26 -16.50 9.37 -5.98
C VAL A 26 -15.53 8.18 -6.11
N PRO A 27 -15.82 6.98 -5.56
CA PRO A 27 -15.01 5.79 -5.81
C PRO A 27 -14.79 5.51 -7.30
N GLN A 28 -15.82 5.65 -8.14
CA GLN A 28 -15.69 5.46 -9.60
C GLN A 28 -14.72 6.44 -10.25
N ARG A 29 -14.69 7.70 -9.80
CA ARG A 29 -13.75 8.70 -10.31
C ARG A 29 -12.32 8.41 -9.88
N VAL A 30 -12.14 7.96 -8.63
CA VAL A 30 -10.82 7.54 -8.11
C VAL A 30 -10.33 6.31 -8.88
N ALA A 31 -11.17 5.30 -9.09
CA ALA A 31 -10.84 4.12 -9.89
C ALA A 31 -10.33 4.49 -11.28
N ARG A 32 -11.10 5.30 -12.04
CA ARG A 32 -10.69 5.76 -13.37
C ARG A 32 -9.39 6.58 -13.35
N TYR A 33 -9.14 7.32 -12.27
CA TYR A 33 -7.89 8.07 -12.12
C TYR A 33 -6.70 7.12 -11.90
N LEU A 34 -6.85 6.13 -11.01
CA LEU A 34 -5.84 5.11 -10.75
C LEU A 34 -5.55 4.29 -12.01
N GLU A 35 -6.58 3.89 -12.76
CA GLU A 35 -6.41 3.19 -14.05
C GLU A 35 -5.55 4.00 -15.03
N ARG A 36 -5.79 5.31 -15.15
CA ARG A 36 -4.98 6.17 -16.04
C ARG A 36 -3.56 6.37 -15.53
N ARG A 37 -3.38 6.52 -14.22
CA ARG A 37 -2.06 6.69 -13.58
C ARG A 37 -1.21 5.42 -13.73
N ASP A 38 -1.83 4.26 -13.57
CA ASP A 38 -1.18 2.95 -13.53
C ASP A 38 -1.09 2.30 -14.93
N GLY A 39 -1.26 3.08 -16.01
CA GLY A 39 -1.06 2.61 -17.39
C GLY A 39 -2.13 1.66 -17.92
N GLY A 40 -3.35 1.71 -17.39
CA GLY A 40 -4.50 0.89 -17.84
C GLY A 40 -4.81 -0.33 -16.96
N ILE A 41 -4.12 -0.50 -15.82
CA ILE A 41 -4.44 -1.56 -14.85
C ILE A 41 -5.82 -1.27 -14.25
N ARG A 42 -6.77 -2.19 -14.45
CA ARG A 42 -8.17 -2.02 -13.98
C ARG A 42 -8.23 -1.85 -12.47
N CYS A 43 -9.02 -0.87 -12.04
CA CYS A 43 -9.27 -0.60 -10.62
C CYS A 43 -10.77 -0.73 -10.35
N ASP A 44 -11.17 -1.72 -9.53
CA ASP A 44 -12.57 -1.89 -9.15
C ASP A 44 -12.96 -0.81 -8.12
N PRO A 45 -13.99 0.03 -8.40
CA PRO A 45 -14.49 1.02 -7.45
C PRO A 45 -14.89 0.45 -6.08
N ARG A 46 -15.25 -0.84 -6.01
CA ARG A 46 -15.60 -1.53 -4.74
C ARG A 46 -14.41 -1.69 -3.80
N ASN A 47 -13.18 -1.62 -4.32
CA ASN A 47 -11.95 -1.68 -3.52
C ASN A 47 -11.53 -0.32 -2.98
N ILE A 48 -12.30 0.74 -3.24
CA ILE A 48 -11.97 2.11 -2.86
C ILE A 48 -12.89 2.55 -1.74
N VAL A 49 -12.30 2.73 -0.56
CA VAL A 49 -12.97 3.29 0.61
C VAL A 49 -12.61 4.76 0.71
N THR A 50 -13.53 5.65 0.35
CA THR A 50 -13.34 7.09 0.51
C THR A 50 -13.77 7.52 1.90
N CYS A 51 -12.82 7.86 2.76
CA CYS A 51 -13.14 8.59 3.97
C CYS A 51 -13.24 10.08 3.63
N GLY A 52 -14.38 10.70 3.89
CA GLY A 52 -14.48 12.16 3.80
C GLY A 52 -13.41 12.77 4.70
N ALA A 53 -12.67 13.77 4.21
CA ALA A 53 -11.49 14.40 4.84
C ALA A 53 -11.77 15.14 6.16
N ARG A 54 -12.61 14.58 7.04
CA ARG A 54 -12.95 15.09 8.36
C ARG A 54 -12.24 14.21 9.37
N SER A 55 -11.09 14.70 9.85
CA SER A 55 -10.26 14.16 10.95
C SER A 55 -9.17 13.13 10.57
N SER A 56 -7.94 13.43 11.01
CA SER A 56 -6.81 12.49 11.11
C SER A 56 -7.16 11.23 11.89
N LEU A 57 -8.15 11.31 12.78
CA LEU A 57 -8.70 10.19 13.54
C LEU A 57 -9.34 9.14 12.64
N CYS A 58 -10.00 9.54 11.54
CA CYS A 58 -10.53 8.58 10.57
C CYS A 58 -9.42 7.79 9.88
N SER A 59 -8.29 8.42 9.54
CA SER A 59 -7.14 7.73 8.97
C SER A 59 -6.52 6.74 9.95
N LEU A 60 -6.44 7.10 11.23
CA LEU A 60 -5.95 6.21 12.28
C LEU A 60 -6.88 5.00 12.47
N PHE A 61 -8.20 5.23 12.54
CA PHE A 61 -9.19 4.16 12.71
C PHE A 61 -9.22 3.21 11.51
N LEU A 62 -9.16 3.73 10.27
CA LEU A 62 -9.08 2.89 9.07
C LEU A 62 -7.79 2.08 9.02
N LEU A 63 -6.66 2.66 9.44
CA LEU A 63 -5.40 1.96 9.51
C LEU A 63 -5.45 0.86 10.58
N GLN A 64 -6.07 1.14 11.73
CA GLN A 64 -6.31 0.15 12.77
C GLN A 64 -7.23 -0.98 12.29
N ASP A 65 -8.34 -0.66 11.62
CA ASP A 65 -9.26 -1.66 11.05
C ASP A 65 -8.53 -2.55 10.05
N PHE A 66 -7.75 -1.94 9.14
CA PHE A 66 -6.94 -2.69 8.19
C PHE A 66 -5.90 -3.59 8.88
N LEU A 67 -5.23 -3.08 9.91
CA LEU A 67 -4.29 -3.86 10.70
C LEU A 67 -4.97 -4.99 11.46
N SER A 68 -6.19 -4.81 11.96
CA SER A 68 -6.94 -5.88 12.64
C SER A 68 -7.23 -7.08 11.73
N LEU A 69 -7.37 -6.87 10.42
CA LEU A 69 -7.49 -7.96 9.44
C LEU A 69 -6.19 -8.76 9.26
N VAL A 70 -5.04 -8.17 9.58
CA VAL A 70 -3.71 -8.75 9.38
C VAL A 70 -3.12 -9.29 10.69
N VAL A 71 -3.44 -8.65 11.81
CA VAL A 71 -3.02 -9.04 13.16
C VAL A 71 -3.95 -10.12 13.67
N ASN A 72 -3.47 -11.36 13.66
CA ASN A 72 -4.19 -12.48 14.25
C ASN A 72 -3.81 -12.60 15.73
N GLU A 73 -4.77 -12.35 16.63
CA GLU A 73 -4.59 -12.47 18.08
C GLU A 73 -4.28 -13.90 18.54
N GLN A 74 -4.62 -14.91 17.73
CA GLN A 74 -4.35 -16.31 18.03
C GLN A 74 -2.94 -16.77 17.64
N ASP A 75 -2.14 -15.90 17.03
CA ASP A 75 -0.74 -16.18 16.74
C ASP A 75 0.08 -16.03 18.04
N PRO A 76 0.83 -17.05 18.49
CA PRO A 76 1.66 -16.94 19.70
C PRO A 76 2.74 -15.86 19.59
N ARG A 77 3.01 -15.35 18.38
CA ARG A 77 3.91 -14.22 18.15
C ARG A 77 3.14 -13.04 17.55
N ARG A 78 3.38 -11.85 18.09
CA ARG A 78 2.81 -10.60 17.56
C ARG A 78 3.15 -10.42 16.07
N ALA A 79 2.21 -9.89 15.30
CA ALA A 79 2.42 -9.59 13.88
C ALA A 79 3.46 -8.48 13.71
N GLY A 80 4.38 -8.64 12.76
CA GLY A 80 5.36 -7.61 12.40
C GLY A 80 4.92 -6.81 11.18
N VAL A 81 4.94 -5.47 11.27
CA VAL A 81 4.61 -4.52 10.21
C VAL A 81 5.85 -3.70 9.86
N LEU A 82 6.23 -3.64 8.58
CA LEU A 82 7.40 -2.87 8.13
C LEU A 82 7.10 -1.37 8.12
N LEU A 83 7.99 -0.56 8.72
CA LEU A 83 7.86 0.89 8.82
C LEU A 83 9.14 1.60 8.32
N PRO A 84 9.05 2.57 7.38
CA PRO A 84 10.21 3.34 6.95
C PRO A 84 10.68 4.32 8.03
N VAL A 85 11.98 4.55 8.09
CA VAL A 85 12.62 5.61 8.88
C VAL A 85 13.46 6.47 7.93
N PRO A 86 13.21 7.80 7.87
CA PRO A 86 12.16 8.56 8.54
C PRO A 86 10.77 8.24 7.99
N GLY A 87 9.75 8.32 8.84
CA GLY A 87 8.37 7.98 8.49
C GLY A 87 7.35 8.82 9.24
N HIS A 88 6.08 8.76 8.81
CA HIS A 88 5.01 9.50 9.46
C HIS A 88 4.62 8.86 10.81
N PRO A 89 4.60 9.61 11.94
CA PRO A 89 4.33 9.06 13.27
C PRO A 89 3.02 8.25 13.39
N LEU A 90 1.96 8.69 12.69
CA LEU A 90 0.68 7.97 12.62
C LEU A 90 0.80 6.46 12.35
N PHE A 91 1.77 6.03 11.53
CA PHE A 91 1.92 4.59 11.25
C PHE A 91 2.46 3.83 12.46
N ALA A 92 3.41 4.41 13.19
CA ALA A 92 3.95 3.81 14.40
C ALA A 92 2.87 3.70 15.49
N ASP A 93 2.09 4.78 15.68
CA ASP A 93 0.99 4.82 16.64
C ASP A 93 -0.10 3.79 16.31
N ALA A 94 -0.48 3.69 15.03
CA ALA A 94 -1.49 2.72 14.59
C ALA A 94 -1.05 1.26 14.79
N VAL A 95 0.22 0.96 14.49
CA VAL A 95 0.80 -0.38 14.69
C VAL A 95 0.85 -0.74 16.16
N ALA A 96 1.24 0.20 17.03
CA ALA A 96 1.24 0.02 18.46
C ALA A 96 -0.18 -0.20 19.02
N LEU A 97 -1.15 0.60 18.55
CA LEU A 97 -2.56 0.50 18.95
C LEU A 97 -3.20 -0.82 18.48
N ALA A 98 -2.79 -1.35 17.33
CA ALA A 98 -3.20 -2.65 16.83
C ALA A 98 -2.50 -3.84 17.51
N GLY A 99 -1.64 -3.60 18.52
CA GLY A 99 -0.91 -4.67 19.22
C GLY A 99 0.17 -5.36 18.39
N ALA A 100 0.56 -4.77 17.26
CA ALA A 100 1.58 -5.28 16.36
C ALA A 100 2.98 -4.72 16.69
N VAL A 101 4.01 -5.30 16.09
CA VAL A 101 5.39 -4.87 16.23
C VAL A 101 5.80 -4.08 14.99
N GLY A 102 6.15 -2.81 15.18
CA GLY A 102 6.76 -1.99 14.14
C GLY A 102 8.19 -2.43 13.87
N VAL A 103 8.44 -2.89 12.64
CA VAL A 103 9.73 -3.37 12.17
C VAL A 103 10.33 -2.29 11.29
N GLN A 104 11.23 -1.50 11.86
CA GLN A 104 11.76 -0.28 11.23
C GLN A 104 12.88 -0.61 10.25
N TYR A 105 12.82 -0.05 9.04
CA TYR A 105 13.89 -0.11 8.05
C TYR A 105 14.33 1.31 7.67
N HIS A 106 15.62 1.50 7.46
CA HIS A 106 16.18 2.81 7.09
C HIS A 106 16.14 2.97 5.57
N LEU A 107 15.74 4.16 5.13
CA LEU A 107 15.87 4.57 3.74
C LEU A 107 17.29 5.09 3.49
N ASP A 108 17.79 4.88 2.27
CA ASP A 108 19.13 5.32 1.88
C ASP A 108 19.12 6.83 1.56
N GLU A 109 19.64 7.64 2.49
CA GLU A 109 19.71 9.10 2.34
C GLU A 109 20.60 9.52 1.16
N GLU A 110 21.71 8.82 0.93
CA GLU A 110 22.64 9.11 -0.17
C GLU A 110 22.04 8.68 -1.53
N GLY A 111 21.18 7.66 -1.50
CA GLY A 111 20.44 7.12 -2.63
C GLY A 111 19.07 7.75 -2.91
N ASP A 112 18.84 9.01 -2.53
CA ASP A 112 17.57 9.74 -2.73
C ASP A 112 16.36 9.08 -2.01
N TRP A 113 16.56 8.64 -0.78
CA TRP A 113 15.57 7.93 0.05
C TRP A 113 15.08 6.62 -0.58
N ALA A 114 15.95 5.97 -1.37
CA ALA A 114 15.65 4.70 -1.99
C ALA A 114 15.49 3.57 -0.95
N LEU A 115 14.64 2.62 -1.30
CA LEU A 115 14.41 1.42 -0.52
C LEU A 115 15.45 0.35 -0.86
N ASP A 116 16.31 -0.01 0.10
CA ASP A 116 17.24 -1.13 -0.06
C ASP A 116 16.59 -2.48 0.32
N VAL A 117 16.60 -3.41 -0.62
CA VAL A 117 16.12 -4.79 -0.40
C VAL A 117 17.03 -5.56 0.56
N GLY A 118 18.33 -5.24 0.58
CA GLY A 118 19.30 -5.79 1.53
C GLY A 118 18.92 -5.45 2.97
N GLU A 119 18.69 -4.18 3.24
CA GLU A 119 18.19 -3.67 4.52
C GLU A 119 16.87 -4.34 4.93
N ILE A 120 15.87 -4.40 4.04
CA ILE A 120 14.60 -5.09 4.35
C ILE A 120 14.84 -6.55 4.77
N ARG A 121 15.69 -7.28 4.04
CA ARG A 121 16.00 -8.68 4.37
C ARG A 121 16.68 -8.81 5.71
N ARG A 122 17.63 -7.94 6.03
CA ARG A 122 18.33 -7.88 7.32
C ARG A 122 17.34 -7.67 8.46
N VAL A 123 16.53 -6.62 8.35
CA VAL A 123 15.55 -6.26 9.37
C VAL A 123 14.49 -7.36 9.54
N LEU A 124 13.98 -7.95 8.45
CA LEU A 124 13.04 -9.08 8.54
C LEU A 124 13.65 -10.30 9.23
N SER A 125 14.95 -10.55 9.03
CA SER A 125 15.63 -11.70 9.62
C SER A 125 15.81 -11.52 11.14
N GLN A 126 16.13 -10.30 11.57
CA GLN A 126 16.17 -9.93 12.99
C GLN A 126 14.78 -9.98 13.63
N ALA A 127 13.76 -9.46 12.94
CA ALA A 127 12.38 -9.41 13.40
C ALA A 127 11.78 -10.80 13.66
N ARG A 128 12.16 -11.82 12.87
CA ARG A 128 11.74 -13.22 13.07
C ARG A 128 12.15 -13.80 14.43
N GLY A 129 13.10 -13.18 15.13
CA GLY A 129 13.46 -13.57 16.49
C GLY A 129 12.36 -13.27 17.53
N HIS A 130 11.56 -12.22 17.30
CA HIS A 130 10.63 -11.68 18.32
C HIS A 130 9.23 -11.34 17.80
N CYS A 131 8.98 -11.42 16.49
CA CYS A 131 7.66 -11.25 15.89
C CYS A 131 7.49 -12.16 14.65
N THR A 132 6.26 -12.26 14.14
CA THR A 132 5.98 -12.92 12.87
C THR A 132 5.73 -11.84 11.82
N PRO A 133 6.74 -11.42 11.03
CA PRO A 133 6.52 -10.43 9.98
C PRO A 133 5.52 -10.99 8.97
N LYS A 134 4.35 -10.35 8.87
CA LYS A 134 3.28 -10.79 7.97
C LYS A 134 3.65 -10.35 6.56
N ARG A 135 4.22 -11.27 5.78
CA ARG A 135 4.37 -11.06 4.33
C ARG A 135 3.00 -11.16 3.67
N GLN A 136 2.70 -10.23 2.78
CA GLN A 136 1.66 -10.45 1.77
C GLN A 136 2.04 -11.74 1.00
N LYS A 137 1.22 -12.79 1.14
CA LYS A 137 1.28 -14.00 0.29
C LYS A 137 0.86 -13.58 -1.13
N GLY A 138 1.81 -13.01 -1.86
CA GLY A 138 1.62 -12.48 -3.21
C GLY A 138 2.96 -12.24 -3.92
N PHE A 139 4.05 -12.06 -3.18
CA PHE A 139 5.39 -12.16 -3.73
C PHE A 139 5.88 -13.61 -3.69
N SER A 140 5.21 -14.49 -4.44
CA SER A 140 5.87 -15.71 -4.89
C SER A 140 6.83 -15.28 -5.99
N ALA A 141 8.13 -15.36 -5.73
CA ALA A 141 9.14 -15.42 -6.79
C ALA A 141 8.98 -16.77 -7.51
N GLY A 142 7.84 -16.98 -8.16
CA GLY A 142 7.58 -18.08 -9.06
C GLY A 142 7.84 -17.58 -10.47
N GLY A 143 8.99 -17.95 -11.04
CA GLY A 143 9.17 -17.92 -12.49
C GLY A 143 10.28 -17.05 -13.07
N VAL A 144 11.29 -16.61 -12.30
CA VAL A 144 12.53 -16.09 -12.91
C VAL A 144 13.70 -16.86 -12.34
N GLY A 145 14.13 -17.89 -13.06
CA GLY A 145 15.37 -18.60 -12.80
C GLY A 145 16.55 -17.67 -13.08
N TRP A 146 17.22 -17.23 -12.03
CA TRP A 146 18.52 -16.57 -12.13
C TRP A 146 19.58 -17.65 -12.30
N ASN A 147 19.99 -17.95 -13.54
CA ASN A 147 21.15 -18.79 -13.78
C ASN A 147 22.41 -17.90 -13.77
N ASN A 148 23.01 -17.73 -12.60
CA ASN A 148 24.31 -17.10 -12.46
C ASN A 148 25.38 -18.07 -12.98
N ARG A 149 25.72 -17.96 -14.26
CA ARG A 149 26.99 -18.53 -14.72
C ARG A 149 27.85 -17.56 -15.54
N ASP A 150 27.26 -16.53 -16.13
CA ASP A 150 28.02 -15.58 -16.95
C ASP A 150 27.70 -14.16 -16.47
N GLY A 151 28.71 -13.44 -15.97
CA GLY A 151 28.61 -12.14 -15.28
C GLY A 151 28.15 -10.95 -16.12
N SER A 152 27.17 -11.12 -17.01
CA SER A 152 26.53 -10.08 -17.79
C SER A 152 25.03 -10.08 -17.52
N GLY A 153 24.59 -9.19 -16.62
CA GLY A 153 23.18 -9.01 -16.27
C GLY A 153 22.37 -8.47 -17.45
N GLN A 154 21.82 -9.37 -18.28
CA GLN A 154 20.76 -9.04 -19.22
C GLN A 154 19.56 -9.95 -19.02
N ALA A 155 18.41 -9.36 -18.71
CA ALA A 155 17.12 -10.02 -18.71
C ALA A 155 16.57 -10.06 -20.15
N ARG A 156 16.35 -11.25 -20.72
CA ARG A 156 15.57 -11.40 -21.96
C ARG A 156 14.12 -11.71 -21.59
N LEU A 157 13.19 -10.92 -22.13
CA LEU A 157 11.75 -11.20 -22.07
C LEU A 157 11.43 -12.37 -23.02
N ALA A 158 11.07 -13.52 -22.47
CA ALA A 158 10.45 -14.60 -23.24
C ALA A 158 8.93 -14.38 -23.27
N GLY A 159 8.39 -14.22 -24.48
CA GLY A 159 6.98 -13.97 -24.74
C GLY A 159 6.11 -15.18 -24.43
N TRP A 160 4.90 -14.89 -23.95
CA TRP A 160 3.83 -15.87 -23.79
C TRP A 160 2.89 -15.75 -25.00
N LEU A 161 2.96 -16.74 -25.90
CA LEU A 161 1.99 -16.99 -26.95
C LEU A 161 1.64 -18.49 -26.92
N HIS A 162 0.33 -18.76 -27.05
CA HIS A 162 -0.35 -20.06 -27.19
C HIS A 162 -0.52 -20.87 -25.88
N THR A 163 -1.69 -21.42 -25.54
CA THR A 163 -2.98 -21.60 -26.22
C THR A 163 -4.08 -21.64 -25.17
#